data_AF-A0A1E5WA92-F1
#
_entry.id   AF-A0A1E5WA92-F1
#
_cell.length_a   1.000
_cell.length_b   1.000
_cell.length_c   1.000
_cell.angle_alpha   90.00
_cell.angle_beta   90.00
_cell.angle_gamma   90.00
#
_symmetry.space_group_name_H-M   'P 1'
#
loop_
_entity.id
_entity.type
_entity.pdbx_description
1 polymer ?
#
loop_
_entity_poly.entity_id
_entity_poly.type
_entity_poly.pdbx_seq_one_letter_code
_entity_poly.pdbx_strand_id
1 'polypeptide(L)'
;MASSLARLGAALPRARPRAAARVLPPGRWDAAALGASRRAALNGKSKATRCQVHTDMKVAPTPDLKDDSSKNWRIKMLYDGDCPLCMREVNMLRERNESYGAIKFVDISSKDYSPDDNQGLDYETAMGRIHAILADGTIVTDVEAFRKLYQEVGLGWVYAVTKYEPVATMANAVYGVWAKYRMQITGRPPLEEIMASRKAAAECKDDKVCKM
;
A
#
# COMPACT_ATOMS: atom_id res chain seq x y z
N MET A 1 -44.99 8.76 67.44
CA MET A 1 -43.68 8.24 67.86
C MET A 1 -42.79 8.16 66.64
N ALA A 2 -41.63 8.81 66.72
CA ALA A 2 -40.71 9.07 65.62
C ALA A 2 -39.99 7.79 65.16
N SER A 3 -39.67 7.70 63.87
CA SER A 3 -38.50 6.95 63.41
C SER A 3 -37.93 7.59 62.16
N SER A 4 -36.80 8.26 62.39
CA SER A 4 -35.95 8.95 61.43
C SER A 4 -35.11 7.92 60.69
N LEU A 5 -35.18 7.90 59.35
CA LEU A 5 -34.24 7.16 58.51
C LEU A 5 -33.36 8.16 57.77
N ALA A 6 -32.21 8.47 58.40
CA ALA A 6 -31.09 9.10 57.73
C ALA A 6 -30.46 8.11 56.74
N ARG A 7 -30.55 8.37 55.44
CA ARG A 7 -29.72 7.70 54.43
C ARG A 7 -28.56 8.62 54.07
N LEU A 8 -27.36 8.16 54.40
CA LEU A 8 -26.09 8.77 54.03
C LEU A 8 -26.01 8.94 52.51
N GLY A 9 -25.83 10.17 52.05
CA GLY A 9 -25.44 10.48 50.69
C GLY A 9 -23.94 10.18 50.50
N ALA A 10 -23.63 9.18 49.67
CA ALA A 10 -22.27 8.95 49.21
C ALA A 10 -21.89 10.05 48.20
N ALA A 11 -20.91 10.89 48.55
CA ALA A 11 -20.36 11.89 47.66
C ALA A 11 -19.51 11.22 46.57
N LEU A 12 -19.96 11.31 45.32
CA LEU A 12 -19.18 10.93 44.14
C LEU A 12 -17.94 11.85 44.00
N PRO A 13 -16.75 11.31 43.71
CA PRO A 13 -15.56 12.11 43.50
C PRO A 13 -15.69 12.97 42.24
N ARG A 14 -15.44 14.27 42.39
CA ARG A 14 -15.39 15.26 41.29
C ARG A 14 -14.33 14.85 40.26
N ALA A 15 -14.75 14.74 39.00
CA ALA A 15 -13.87 14.53 37.87
C ALA A 15 -12.85 15.68 37.75
N ARG A 16 -11.57 15.35 37.58
CA ARG A 16 -10.51 16.32 37.27
C ARG A 16 -10.66 16.80 35.81
N PRO A 17 -10.52 18.10 35.53
CA PRO A 17 -10.51 18.58 34.15
C PRO A 17 -9.28 18.02 33.42
N ARG A 18 -9.52 17.44 32.25
CA ARG A 18 -8.52 16.96 31.32
C ARG A 18 -7.80 18.19 30.75
N ALA A 19 -6.47 18.24 30.85
CA ALA A 19 -5.68 19.32 30.27
C ALA A 19 -5.94 19.40 28.76
N ALA A 20 -6.36 20.58 28.29
CA ALA A 20 -6.51 20.86 26.86
C ALA A 20 -5.13 20.76 26.20
N ALA A 21 -5.02 19.90 25.19
CA ALA A 21 -3.85 19.83 24.33
C ALA A 21 -3.69 21.19 23.64
N ARG A 22 -2.54 21.83 23.85
CA ARG A 22 -2.18 23.06 23.13
C ARG A 22 -2.03 22.71 21.65
N VAL A 23 -2.93 23.24 20.84
CA VAL A 23 -2.80 23.28 19.37
C VAL A 23 -1.60 24.17 19.05
N LEU A 24 -0.58 23.60 18.40
CA LEU A 24 0.52 24.38 17.83
C LEU A 24 0.03 25.04 16.52
N PRO A 25 0.33 26.33 16.28
CA PRO A 25 0.03 26.97 15.01
C PRO A 25 0.92 26.41 13.89
N PRO A 26 0.41 26.32 12.65
CA PRO A 26 1.23 25.95 11.50
C PRO A 26 2.04 27.17 11.07
N GLY A 27 3.37 27.09 11.15
CA GLY A 27 4.19 28.20 10.70
C GLY A 27 5.68 27.97 10.83
N ARG A 28 6.31 27.86 9.66
CA ARG A 28 7.66 28.35 9.34
C ARG A 28 8.84 27.45 9.72
N TRP A 29 9.41 26.82 8.68
CA TRP A 29 10.67 26.12 8.73
C TRP A 29 11.80 27.13 8.52
N ASP A 30 12.36 27.66 9.61
CA ASP A 30 13.59 28.44 9.53
C ASP A 30 14.79 27.47 9.54
N ALA A 31 15.45 27.36 8.39
CA ALA A 31 16.65 26.57 8.17
C ALA A 31 17.90 27.32 8.69
N ALA A 32 18.13 27.31 10.00
CA ALA A 32 19.37 27.81 10.59
C ALA A 32 19.59 27.30 12.02
N ALA A 33 19.87 26.00 12.18
CA ALA A 33 20.36 25.46 13.45
C ALA A 33 21.35 24.32 13.21
N LEU A 34 22.38 24.56 12.40
CA LEU A 34 23.59 23.74 12.39
C LEU A 34 24.45 24.14 13.60
N GLY A 35 24.07 23.60 14.77
CA GLY A 35 24.85 23.67 15.99
C GLY A 35 26.08 22.77 15.89
N ALA A 36 27.25 23.39 15.94
CA ALA A 36 28.56 22.75 16.01
C ALA A 36 28.63 21.70 17.13
N SER A 37 28.88 20.44 16.77
CA SER A 37 29.18 19.38 17.72
C SER A 37 30.64 19.51 18.18
N ARG A 38 30.82 19.90 19.44
CA ARG A 38 32.13 19.97 20.10
C ARG A 38 32.68 18.55 20.24
N ARG A 39 33.85 18.32 19.64
CA ARG A 39 34.63 17.10 19.75
C ARG A 39 35.29 17.07 21.14
N ALA A 40 34.77 16.25 22.06
CA ALA A 40 35.44 15.97 23.32
C ALA A 40 36.52 14.91 23.10
N ALA A 41 37.77 15.26 23.37
CA ALA A 41 38.91 14.34 23.37
C ALA A 41 38.86 13.48 24.65
N LEU A 42 38.71 12.18 24.49
CA LEU A 42 38.94 11.20 25.57
C LEU A 42 40.26 10.49 25.31
N ASN A 43 41.28 10.92 26.05
CA ASN A 43 42.58 10.29 26.12
C ASN A 43 42.51 9.22 27.23
N GLY A 44 42.31 7.96 26.85
CA GLY A 44 42.12 6.85 27.78
C GLY A 44 42.86 5.62 27.30
N LYS A 45 44.10 5.44 27.81
CA LYS A 45 44.92 4.24 27.63
C LYS A 45 44.23 3.05 28.31
N SER A 46 43.69 2.13 27.53
CA SER A 46 43.32 0.79 28.01
C SER A 46 43.79 -0.25 27.01
N LYS A 47 44.67 -1.14 27.49
CA LYS A 47 45.28 -2.25 26.76
C LYS A 47 44.22 -3.09 26.04
N ALA A 48 44.32 -3.14 24.72
CA ALA A 48 43.57 -4.07 23.89
C ALA A 48 44.27 -5.44 23.92
N THR A 49 43.70 -6.40 24.65
CA THR A 49 44.02 -7.82 24.44
C THR A 49 43.13 -8.33 23.32
N ARG A 50 43.79 -8.65 22.22
CA ARG A 50 43.28 -9.16 20.96
C ARG A 50 42.81 -10.61 21.13
N CYS A 51 41.50 -10.85 21.08
CA CYS A 51 40.95 -12.15 20.70
C CYS A 51 40.34 -11.98 19.30
N GLN A 52 41.08 -12.41 18.26
CA GLN A 52 40.56 -12.48 16.91
C GLN A 52 39.65 -13.70 16.79
N VAL A 53 38.36 -13.47 16.61
CA VAL A 53 37.45 -14.46 16.00
C VAL A 53 37.52 -14.21 14.50
N HIS A 54 38.26 -15.06 13.79
CA HIS A 54 38.16 -15.15 12.33
C HIS A 54 36.81 -15.79 12.00
N THR A 55 35.78 -14.98 11.81
CA THR A 55 34.57 -15.37 11.08
C THR A 55 34.70 -14.83 9.66
N ASP A 56 35.33 -15.62 8.79
CA ASP A 56 35.22 -15.46 7.34
C ASP A 56 33.89 -16.10 6.90
N MET A 57 32.78 -15.48 7.32
CA MET A 57 31.49 -15.78 6.74
C MET A 57 31.30 -14.77 5.61
N LYS A 58 31.69 -15.19 4.40
CA LYS A 58 31.39 -14.51 3.16
C LYS A 58 29.86 -14.46 3.00
N VAL A 59 29.25 -13.43 3.57
CA VAL A 59 27.85 -13.08 3.34
C VAL A 59 27.76 -12.72 1.86
N ALA A 60 27.07 -13.56 1.11
CA ALA A 60 26.75 -13.29 -0.29
C ALA A 60 26.04 -11.93 -0.39
N PRO A 61 26.25 -11.15 -1.46
CA PRO A 61 25.53 -9.90 -1.64
C PRO A 61 24.04 -10.22 -1.68
N THR A 62 23.30 -9.80 -0.66
CA THR A 62 21.86 -9.63 -0.80
C THR A 62 21.64 -8.70 -1.98
N PRO A 63 20.80 -9.05 -2.96
CA PRO A 63 20.51 -8.16 -4.08
C PRO A 63 20.00 -6.85 -3.46
N ASP A 64 20.62 -5.74 -3.87
CA ASP A 64 20.27 -4.39 -3.46
C ASP A 64 18.75 -4.18 -3.57
N LEU A 65 18.05 -4.37 -2.46
CA LEU A 65 16.71 -3.85 -2.28
C LEU A 65 16.88 -2.33 -2.29
N LYS A 66 16.60 -1.72 -3.44
CA LYS A 66 16.52 -0.27 -3.61
C LYS A 66 15.82 0.28 -2.37
N ASP A 67 16.56 1.05 -1.58
CA ASP A 67 16.10 1.61 -0.31
C ASP A 67 14.93 2.57 -0.58
N ASP A 68 13.74 2.00 -0.50
CA ASP A 68 12.45 2.65 -0.70
C ASP A 68 11.98 3.36 0.60
N SER A 69 12.88 3.62 1.55
CA SER A 69 12.57 4.21 2.86
C SER A 69 12.00 5.64 2.83
N SER A 70 12.02 6.31 1.68
CA SER A 70 11.39 7.64 1.49
C SER A 70 9.97 7.60 0.90
N LYS A 71 9.38 6.41 0.73
CA LYS A 71 8.08 6.29 0.05
C LYS A 71 6.93 6.64 1.01
N ASN A 72 6.24 7.74 0.70
CA ASN A 72 5.01 8.19 1.39
C ASN A 72 3.78 7.27 1.13
N TRP A 73 3.96 6.08 0.58
CA TRP A 73 2.89 5.12 0.33
C TRP A 73 3.19 3.81 1.04
N ARG A 74 2.12 3.12 1.45
CA ARG A 74 2.17 1.83 2.17
C ARG A 74 2.01 0.63 1.25
N ILE A 75 1.24 0.81 0.17
CA ILE A 75 1.01 -0.22 -0.84
C ILE A 75 0.96 0.41 -2.23
N LYS A 76 1.44 -0.32 -3.23
CA LYS A 76 1.34 0.02 -4.64
C LYS A 76 0.35 -0.93 -5.32
N MET A 77 -0.64 -0.40 -6.02
CA MET A 77 -1.62 -1.16 -6.80
C MET A 77 -1.22 -1.14 -8.27
N LEU A 78 -0.99 -2.31 -8.86
CA LEU A 78 -0.85 -2.47 -10.30
C LEU A 78 -2.24 -2.69 -10.90
N TYR A 79 -2.63 -1.83 -11.83
CA TYR A 79 -3.94 -1.89 -12.46
C TYR A 79 -3.82 -1.60 -13.96
N ASP A 80 -4.84 -2.02 -14.70
CA ASP A 80 -4.91 -1.86 -16.14
C ASP A 80 -5.87 -0.72 -16.53
N GLY A 81 -5.32 0.38 -17.05
CA GLY A 81 -6.08 1.55 -17.50
C GLY A 81 -7.01 1.28 -18.67
N ASP A 82 -6.73 0.25 -19.49
CA ASP A 82 -7.52 -0.10 -20.67
C ASP A 82 -8.72 -0.99 -20.31
N CYS A 83 -8.91 -1.31 -19.02
CA CYS A 83 -9.96 -2.17 -18.50
C CYS A 83 -11.07 -1.35 -17.80
N PRO A 84 -12.27 -1.20 -18.40
CA PRO A 84 -13.35 -0.39 -17.81
C PRO A 84 -13.82 -0.86 -16.43
N LEU A 85 -13.80 -2.18 -16.15
CA LEU A 85 -14.11 -2.69 -14.81
C LEU A 85 -13.03 -2.35 -13.80
N CYS A 86 -11.77 -2.50 -14.19
CA CYS A 86 -10.64 -2.22 -13.34
C CYS A 86 -10.63 -0.73 -12.96
N MET A 87 -10.96 0.15 -13.91
CA MET A 87 -11.04 1.59 -13.67
C MET A 87 -12.17 2.00 -12.73
N ARG A 88 -13.31 1.29 -12.69
CA ARG A 88 -14.37 1.57 -11.69
C ARG A 88 -13.85 1.35 -10.26
N GLU A 89 -13.14 0.25 -10.05
CA GLU A 89 -12.54 -0.08 -8.76
C GLU A 89 -11.41 0.90 -8.39
N VAL A 90 -10.53 1.20 -9.35
CA VAL A 90 -9.41 2.14 -9.17
C VAL A 90 -9.90 3.54 -8.83
N ASN A 91 -10.93 4.06 -9.50
CA ASN A 91 -11.49 5.38 -9.21
C ASN A 91 -12.09 5.43 -7.80
N MET A 92 -12.83 4.39 -7.43
CA MET A 92 -13.40 4.27 -6.09
C MET A 92 -12.30 4.22 -4.99
N LEU A 93 -11.19 3.55 -5.26
CA LEU A 93 -10.03 3.52 -4.36
C LEU A 93 -9.28 4.86 -4.34
N ARG A 94 -9.13 5.54 -5.48
CA ARG A 94 -8.48 6.85 -5.58
C ARG A 94 -9.20 7.89 -4.75
N GLU A 95 -10.51 8.03 -4.92
CA GLU A 95 -11.35 8.97 -4.18
C GLU A 95 -11.21 8.78 -2.67
N ARG A 96 -11.24 7.53 -2.20
CA ARG A 96 -11.02 7.25 -0.77
C ARG A 96 -9.59 7.55 -0.33
N ASN A 97 -8.62 7.18 -1.16
CA ASN A 97 -7.21 7.37 -0.88
C ASN A 97 -6.80 8.85 -0.78
N GLU A 98 -7.60 9.81 -1.26
CA GLU A 98 -7.35 11.24 -1.03
C GLU A 98 -7.22 11.59 0.46
N SER A 99 -7.99 10.91 1.32
CA SER A 99 -7.95 11.10 2.77
C SER A 99 -6.85 10.31 3.49
N TYR A 100 -6.36 9.21 2.88
CA TYR A 100 -5.40 8.29 3.52
C TYR A 100 -3.97 8.44 2.99
N GLY A 101 -3.80 8.78 1.71
CA GLY A 101 -2.50 8.88 1.04
C GLY A 101 -1.68 7.59 1.03
N ALA A 102 -2.31 6.42 1.22
CA ALA A 102 -1.61 5.15 1.49
C ALA A 102 -1.31 4.33 0.23
N ILE A 103 -2.11 4.49 -0.83
CA ILE A 103 -2.00 3.70 -2.06
C ILE A 103 -1.30 4.50 -3.16
N LYS A 104 -0.26 3.90 -3.76
CA LYS A 104 0.32 4.34 -5.03
C LYS A 104 -0.30 3.56 -6.17
N PHE A 105 -0.92 4.23 -7.13
CA PHE A 105 -1.52 3.60 -8.31
C PHE A 105 -0.51 3.56 -9.45
N VAL A 106 -0.33 2.40 -10.08
CA VAL A 106 0.55 2.22 -11.25
C VAL A 106 -0.24 1.56 -12.37
N ASP A 107 -0.31 2.27 -13.49
CA ASP A 107 -0.97 1.79 -14.70
C ASP A 107 -0.02 0.89 -15.49
N ILE A 108 -0.37 -0.39 -15.61
CA ILE A 108 0.38 -1.35 -16.45
C ILE A 108 0.10 -1.12 -17.93
N SER A 109 -0.99 -0.40 -18.25
CA SER A 109 -1.35 -0.12 -19.63
C SER A 109 -0.51 1.02 -20.22
N SER A 110 0.12 1.84 -19.37
CA SER A 110 0.99 2.95 -19.76
C SER A 110 2.24 2.49 -20.53
N LYS A 111 2.65 3.31 -21.50
CA LYS A 111 3.92 3.14 -22.24
C LYS A 111 5.15 3.31 -21.36
N ASP A 112 4.99 3.97 -20.21
CA ASP A 112 6.06 4.25 -19.25
C ASP A 112 6.16 3.16 -18.17
N TYR A 113 5.41 2.07 -18.31
CA TYR A 113 5.47 0.95 -17.37
C TYR A 113 6.82 0.22 -17.49
N SER A 114 7.57 0.18 -16.39
CA SER A 114 8.82 -0.56 -16.26
C SER A 114 8.68 -1.72 -15.25
N PRO A 115 8.92 -2.97 -15.64
CA PRO A 115 8.97 -4.11 -14.71
C PRO A 115 10.03 -3.94 -13.61
N ASP A 116 11.17 -3.30 -13.92
CA ASP A 116 12.28 -3.10 -12.99
C ASP A 116 11.90 -2.25 -11.78
N ASP A 117 10.93 -1.34 -11.94
CA ASP A 117 10.41 -0.49 -10.86
C ASP A 117 9.26 -1.15 -10.09
N ASN A 118 8.82 -2.33 -10.54
CA ASN A 118 7.63 -3.04 -10.07
C ASN A 118 7.95 -4.52 -9.75
N GLN A 119 9.12 -4.77 -9.15
CA GLN A 119 9.54 -6.09 -8.65
C GLN A 119 9.65 -7.17 -9.74
N GLY A 120 9.99 -6.77 -10.98
CA GLY A 120 10.13 -7.69 -12.10
C GLY A 120 8.81 -8.21 -12.65
N LEU A 121 7.67 -7.62 -12.25
CA LEU A 121 6.37 -7.98 -12.82
C LEU A 121 6.27 -7.43 -14.24
N ASP A 122 6.40 -8.32 -15.22
CA ASP A 122 6.18 -7.98 -16.61
C ASP A 122 4.69 -7.71 -16.90
N TYR A 123 4.43 -7.11 -18.06
CA TYR A 123 3.06 -6.74 -18.44
C TYR A 123 2.13 -7.95 -18.51
N GLU A 124 2.62 -9.08 -19.04
CA GLU A 124 1.82 -10.31 -19.20
C GLU A 124 1.38 -10.87 -17.84
N THR A 125 2.31 -10.98 -16.89
CA THR A 125 1.99 -11.43 -15.53
C THR A 125 1.05 -10.45 -14.84
N ALA A 126 1.35 -9.14 -14.92
CA ALA A 126 0.56 -8.12 -14.25
C ALA A 126 -0.87 -7.97 -14.82
N MET A 127 -1.08 -8.33 -16.08
CA MET A 127 -2.38 -8.31 -16.75
C MET A 127 -3.26 -9.52 -16.39
N GLY A 128 -2.65 -10.69 -16.14
CA GLY A 128 -3.41 -11.92 -15.87
C GLY A 128 -4.16 -11.93 -14.54
N ARG A 129 -3.65 -11.22 -13.52
CA ARG A 129 -4.20 -11.19 -12.15
C ARG A 129 -3.95 -9.82 -11.52
N ILE A 130 -4.72 -9.46 -10.49
CA ILE A 130 -4.42 -8.24 -9.72
C ILE A 130 -3.15 -8.45 -8.89
N HIS A 131 -2.28 -7.44 -8.89
CA HIS A 131 -1.06 -7.41 -8.10
C HIS A 131 -1.02 -6.15 -7.23
N ALA A 132 -0.57 -6.31 -5.99
CA ALA A 132 -0.17 -5.19 -5.16
C ALA A 132 1.21 -5.45 -4.55
N ILE A 133 2.01 -4.41 -4.47
CA ILE A 133 3.37 -4.44 -3.93
C ILE A 133 3.37 -3.64 -2.63
N LEU A 134 3.68 -4.30 -1.53
CA LEU A 134 3.83 -3.63 -0.23
C LEU A 134 5.11 -2.78 -0.21
N ALA A 135 5.18 -1.83 0.72
CA ALA A 135 6.38 -0.98 0.88
C ALA A 135 7.66 -1.77 1.22
N ASP A 136 7.52 -3.00 1.74
CA ASP A 136 8.63 -3.92 2.00
C ASP A 136 9.07 -4.73 0.76
N GLY A 137 8.42 -4.52 -0.39
CA GLY A 137 8.69 -5.24 -1.64
C GLY A 137 7.88 -6.53 -1.81
N THR A 138 7.09 -6.95 -0.82
CA THR A 138 6.26 -8.16 -0.90
C THR A 138 5.17 -8.00 -1.95
N ILE A 139 5.09 -8.97 -2.87
CA ILE A 139 4.04 -9.06 -3.88
C ILE A 139 2.87 -9.87 -3.30
N VAL A 140 1.67 -9.29 -3.33
CA VAL A 140 0.42 -9.97 -3.00
C VAL A 140 -0.49 -9.97 -4.23
N THR A 141 -1.28 -11.03 -4.40
CA THR A 141 -2.12 -11.24 -5.59
C THR A 141 -3.58 -11.54 -5.24
N ASP A 142 -4.47 -11.44 -6.23
CA ASP A 142 -5.90 -11.77 -6.15
C ASP A 142 -6.64 -11.12 -4.95
N VAL A 143 -7.43 -11.91 -4.23
CA VAL A 143 -8.24 -11.50 -3.09
C VAL A 143 -7.37 -10.94 -1.98
N GLU A 144 -6.14 -11.41 -1.83
CA GLU A 144 -5.23 -10.86 -0.83
C GLU A 144 -4.76 -9.45 -1.21
N ALA A 145 -4.48 -9.18 -2.50
CA ALA A 145 -4.16 -7.84 -2.96
C ALA A 145 -5.30 -6.86 -2.66
N PHE A 146 -6.54 -7.22 -3.02
CA PHE A 146 -7.70 -6.39 -2.70
C PHE A 146 -7.92 -6.22 -1.20
N ARG A 147 -7.74 -7.28 -0.40
CA ARG A 147 -7.85 -7.21 1.06
C ARG A 147 -6.87 -6.20 1.63
N LYS A 148 -5.61 -6.24 1.21
CA LYS A 148 -4.58 -5.29 1.65
C LYS A 148 -4.95 -3.87 1.20
N LEU A 149 -5.28 -3.66 -0.07
CA LEU A 149 -5.68 -2.35 -0.59
C LEU A 149 -6.85 -1.73 0.19
N TYR A 150 -7.90 -2.51 0.48
CA TYR A 150 -9.06 -2.02 1.21
C TYR A 150 -8.74 -1.71 2.68
N GLN A 151 -7.84 -2.46 3.31
CA GLN A 151 -7.36 -2.13 4.66
C GLN A 151 -6.67 -0.77 4.71
N GLU A 152 -5.93 -0.41 3.65
CA GLU A 152 -5.20 0.84 3.57
C GLU A 152 -6.11 2.08 3.43
N VAL A 153 -7.34 1.90 2.91
CA VAL A 153 -8.37 2.95 2.75
C VAL A 153 -9.57 2.80 3.72
N GLY A 154 -9.40 2.06 4.83
CA GLY A 154 -10.42 1.94 5.88
C GLY A 154 -11.64 1.07 5.53
N LEU A 155 -11.58 0.31 4.43
CA LEU A 155 -12.60 -0.65 3.99
C LEU A 155 -12.33 -2.08 4.46
N GLY A 156 -11.39 -2.28 5.40
CA GLY A 156 -11.07 -3.61 5.94
C GLY A 156 -12.28 -4.34 6.56
N TRP A 157 -13.30 -3.60 7.01
CA TRP A 157 -14.54 -4.16 7.56
C TRP A 157 -15.39 -4.89 6.51
N VAL A 158 -15.34 -4.48 5.23
CA VAL A 158 -16.11 -5.11 4.14
C VAL A 158 -15.73 -6.59 4.04
N TYR A 159 -14.43 -6.90 4.13
CA TYR A 159 -13.93 -8.27 4.14
C TYR A 159 -14.25 -9.04 5.42
N ALA A 160 -14.42 -8.36 6.55
CA ALA A 160 -14.84 -9.04 7.78
C ALA A 160 -16.30 -9.49 7.68
N VAL A 161 -17.16 -8.68 7.06
CA VAL A 161 -18.58 -9.00 6.83
C VAL A 161 -18.75 -10.15 5.83
N THR A 162 -17.93 -10.20 4.77
CA THR A 162 -18.02 -11.29 3.78
C THR A 162 -17.56 -12.65 4.31
N LYS A 163 -16.84 -12.71 5.44
CA LYS A 163 -16.48 -13.97 6.12
C LYS A 163 -17.62 -14.59 6.92
N TYR A 164 -18.73 -13.87 7.12
CA TYR A 164 -19.90 -14.43 7.77
C TYR A 164 -20.59 -15.42 6.81
N GLU A 165 -20.72 -16.68 7.21
CA GLU A 165 -21.14 -17.80 6.34
C GLU A 165 -22.46 -17.53 5.57
N PRO A 166 -23.50 -16.93 6.19
CA PRO A 166 -24.70 -16.54 5.45
C PRO A 166 -24.45 -15.49 4.35
N VAL A 167 -23.58 -14.50 4.61
CA VAL A 167 -23.23 -13.45 3.64
C VAL A 167 -22.38 -14.02 2.52
N ALA A 168 -21.44 -14.90 2.84
CA ALA A 168 -20.61 -15.59 1.85
C ALA A 168 -21.46 -16.39 0.85
N THR A 169 -22.48 -17.10 1.34
CA THR A 169 -23.39 -17.89 0.49
C THR A 169 -24.17 -16.99 -0.47
N MET A 170 -24.73 -15.89 0.03
CA MET A 170 -25.44 -14.92 -0.80
C MET A 170 -24.52 -14.24 -1.81
N ALA A 171 -23.33 -13.83 -1.39
CA ALA A 171 -22.33 -13.21 -2.26
C ALA A 171 -21.90 -14.13 -3.40
N ASN A 172 -21.70 -15.43 -3.12
CA ASN A 172 -21.36 -16.43 -4.13
C ASN A 172 -22.48 -16.60 -5.16
N ALA A 173 -23.74 -16.60 -4.75
CA ALA A 173 -24.88 -16.67 -5.67
C ALA A 173 -24.95 -15.45 -6.60
N VAL A 174 -24.83 -14.24 -6.04
CA VAL A 174 -24.79 -12.98 -6.82
C VAL A 174 -23.59 -12.96 -7.76
N TYR A 175 -22.43 -13.40 -7.29
CA TYR A 175 -21.21 -13.46 -8.09
C TYR A 175 -21.35 -14.43 -9.26
N GLY A 176 -21.97 -15.60 -9.08
CA GLY A 176 -22.22 -16.56 -10.15
C GLY A 176 -23.06 -15.97 -11.29
N VAL A 177 -24.09 -15.18 -10.94
CA VAL A 177 -24.89 -14.44 -11.93
C VAL A 177 -24.03 -13.38 -12.62
N TRP A 178 -23.34 -12.52 -11.88
CA TRP A 178 -22.49 -11.48 -12.46
C TRP A 178 -21.40 -12.04 -13.38
N ALA A 179 -20.71 -13.12 -12.97
CA ALA A 179 -19.65 -13.75 -13.73
C ALA A 179 -20.13 -14.28 -15.09
N LYS A 180 -21.38 -14.76 -15.18
CA LYS A 180 -22.00 -15.21 -16.42
C LYS A 180 -22.26 -14.06 -17.41
N TYR A 181 -22.58 -12.86 -16.90
CA TYR A 181 -22.90 -11.69 -17.73
C TYR A 181 -21.72 -10.72 -17.93
N ARG A 182 -20.59 -10.89 -17.22
CA ARG A 182 -19.48 -9.92 -17.21
C ARG A 182 -18.89 -9.65 -18.60
N MET A 183 -18.77 -10.66 -19.46
CA MET A 183 -18.13 -10.52 -20.78
C MET A 183 -18.96 -9.65 -21.72
N GLN A 184 -20.30 -9.75 -21.62
CA GLN A 184 -21.23 -8.93 -22.41
C GLN A 184 -21.27 -7.48 -21.94
N ILE A 185 -21.01 -7.24 -20.66
CA ILE A 185 -21.06 -5.90 -20.05
C ILE A 185 -19.76 -5.11 -20.29
N THR A 186 -18.65 -5.78 -20.60
CA THR A 186 -17.31 -5.17 -20.53
C THR A 186 -16.62 -4.96 -21.86
N GLY A 187 -17.09 -5.60 -22.93
CA GLY A 187 -16.70 -5.28 -24.31
C GLY A 187 -15.19 -5.37 -24.60
N ARG A 188 -14.42 -6.08 -23.77
CA ARG A 188 -12.97 -6.12 -23.87
C ARG A 188 -12.51 -7.19 -24.88
N PRO A 189 -11.60 -6.89 -25.81
CA PRO A 189 -11.02 -7.89 -26.71
C PRO A 189 -10.19 -8.94 -25.92
N PRO A 190 -10.04 -10.16 -26.47
CA PRO A 190 -9.27 -11.23 -25.83
C PRO A 190 -7.80 -10.84 -25.66
N LEU A 191 -7.14 -11.48 -24.68
CA LEU A 191 -5.75 -11.19 -24.28
C LEU A 191 -4.78 -11.16 -25.47
N GLU A 192 -4.93 -12.12 -26.37
CA GLU A 192 -4.09 -12.30 -27.56
C GLU A 192 -4.09 -11.08 -28.47
N GLU A 193 -5.25 -10.43 -28.67
CA GLU A 193 -5.38 -9.25 -29.52
C GLU A 193 -4.71 -8.01 -28.90
N ILE A 194 -4.75 -7.90 -27.57
CA ILE A 194 -4.11 -6.83 -26.81
C ILE A 194 -2.59 -6.97 -26.90
N MET A 195 -2.08 -8.18 -26.73
CA MET A 195 -0.65 -8.47 -26.83
C MET A 195 -0.13 -8.27 -28.25
N ALA A 196 -0.87 -8.69 -29.27
CA ALA A 196 -0.52 -8.48 -30.67
C ALA A 196 -0.46 -6.98 -31.01
N SER A 197 -1.45 -6.20 -30.56
CA SER A 197 -1.51 -4.75 -30.80
C SER A 197 -0.36 -4.00 -30.12
N ARG A 198 0.07 -4.44 -28.92
CA ARG A 198 1.24 -3.87 -28.22
C ARG A 198 2.56 -4.23 -28.87
N LYS A 199 2.73 -5.47 -29.34
CA LYS A 199 3.91 -5.89 -30.11
C LYS A 199 4.03 -5.09 -31.40
N ALA A 200 2.96 -4.97 -32.18
CA ALA A 200 2.93 -4.14 -33.39
C ALA A 200 3.23 -2.66 -33.10
N ALA A 201 2.71 -2.10 -32.00
CA ALA A 201 3.00 -0.73 -31.60
C ALA A 201 4.43 -0.52 -31.08
N ALA A 202 5.07 -1.56 -30.53
CA ALA A 202 6.48 -1.55 -30.17
C ALA A 202 7.36 -1.62 -31.42
N GLU A 203 7.05 -2.52 -32.36
CA GLU A 203 7.74 -2.65 -33.65
C GLU A 203 7.66 -1.37 -34.51
N CYS A 204 6.51 -0.68 -34.53
CA CYS A 204 6.38 0.62 -35.21
C CYS A 204 7.22 1.76 -34.59
N LYS A 205 7.75 1.61 -33.37
CA LYS A 205 8.58 2.65 -32.76
C LYS A 205 10.06 2.53 -33.13
N ASP A 206 10.51 1.32 -33.48
CA ASP A 206 11.93 1.05 -33.72
C ASP A 206 12.37 1.25 -35.17
N ASP A 207 11.45 1.29 -36.14
CA ASP A 207 11.79 1.46 -37.56
C ASP A 207 11.01 2.58 -38.27
N LYS A 208 11.70 3.31 -39.17
CA LYS A 208 11.16 4.39 -40.03
C LYS A 208 10.13 3.92 -41.08
N VAL A 209 9.31 2.92 -40.79
CA VAL A 209 8.39 2.31 -41.77
C VAL A 209 7.09 1.88 -41.07
N CYS A 210 6.28 2.82 -40.61
CA CYS A 210 4.83 2.58 -40.56
C CYS A 210 4.17 3.47 -41.61
N LYS A 211 4.11 2.95 -42.84
CA LYS A 211 3.28 3.50 -43.94
C LYS A 211 1.85 2.98 -43.73
N MET A 212 0.91 3.92 -43.66
CA MET A 212 -0.54 3.70 -43.74
C MET A 212 -0.94 2.97 -45.01
#